data_AF-A0A2S8X166-F1
#
_entry.id   AF-A0A2S8X166-F1
#
_cell.length_a   1.000
_cell.length_b   1.000
_cell.length_c   1.000
_cell.angle_alpha   90.00
_cell.angle_beta   90.00
_cell.angle_gamma   90.00
#
_symmetry.space_group_name_H-M   'P 1'
#
loop_
_entity.id
_entity.type
_entity.pdbx_description
1 polymer ?
#
loop_
_entity_poly.entity_id
_entity_poly.type
_entity_poly.pdbx_seq_one_letter_code
_entity_poly.pdbx_strand_id
1 'polypeptide(L)'
;MGLKPAVVLPYAQLLQNWRHGRTIADTVDSNLPVPLIRIDAPGEDWKVECELLFLGAMNDTSPSTLTGEMGAEAFSAEQALALEQQWGRIYAPAQWFRGWKACLDRIGRESRKIWPEVRFLNDPADIQLMFDKRTCQQHLSSHGVQVPPTLQSSQPIRSYTDLRTAMQYAGMNRVFVKLASGSGASGVVAYQVNPRTGDEIAVTTMGMEQIQGKTIFFNEGRLRKYTRGEEIATLMNWLCAEGAQIERWMPKATLDQRAYDIRQLVAGGQAGHAIMRLSRTPITNLHLRNERMLPAEAGLDEQRMSLIRSVAQAAMSAFPNSWSAGIDVMLTSGSNPRAYVLDVNPFGDLLYRVEHHGLGTYEWEMELLRKEPIQHA
;
A
#
# COMPACT_ATOMS: atom_id res chain seq x y z
N MET A 1 1.78 -29.90 -9.06
CA MET A 1 0.44 -30.04 -8.43
C MET A 1 -0.65 -30.59 -9.36
N GLY A 2 -0.46 -30.74 -10.67
CA GLY A 2 -1.45 -31.39 -11.56
C GLY A 2 -2.74 -30.61 -11.79
N LEU A 3 -2.78 -29.34 -11.37
CA LEU A 3 -3.92 -28.44 -11.57
C LEU A 3 -3.89 -27.86 -12.99
N LYS A 4 -5.07 -27.58 -13.55
CA LYS A 4 -5.18 -26.82 -14.81
C LYS A 4 -4.59 -25.41 -14.61
N PRO A 5 -3.95 -24.84 -15.64
CA PRO A 5 -3.53 -23.44 -15.58
C PRO A 5 -4.70 -22.51 -15.27
N ALA A 6 -4.42 -21.42 -14.57
CA ALA A 6 -5.41 -20.37 -14.34
C ALA A 6 -5.81 -19.70 -15.67
N VAL A 7 -7.07 -19.31 -15.78
CA VAL A 7 -7.49 -18.38 -16.83
C VAL A 7 -7.09 -16.98 -16.41
N VAL A 8 -6.21 -16.35 -17.19
CA VAL A 8 -5.67 -15.02 -16.90
C VAL A 8 -6.48 -13.97 -17.69
N LEU A 9 -6.99 -12.97 -16.98
CA LEU A 9 -7.65 -11.80 -17.55
C LEU A 9 -6.77 -10.57 -17.34
N PRO A 10 -6.03 -10.09 -18.36
CA PRO A 10 -5.20 -8.91 -18.22
C PRO A 10 -6.03 -7.65 -17.93
N TYR A 11 -5.60 -6.81 -16.99
CA TYR A 11 -6.25 -5.54 -16.69
C TYR A 11 -6.42 -4.66 -17.93
N ALA A 12 -5.38 -4.57 -18.78
CA ALA A 12 -5.43 -3.76 -19.98
C ALA A 12 -6.58 -4.16 -20.91
N GLN A 13 -6.82 -5.46 -21.07
CA GLN A 13 -7.93 -5.97 -21.88
C GLN A 13 -9.29 -5.67 -21.21
N LEU A 14 -9.40 -5.92 -19.90
CA LEU A 14 -10.62 -5.71 -19.15
C LEU A 14 -11.06 -4.24 -19.16
N LEU A 15 -10.14 -3.33 -18.84
CA LEU A 15 -10.37 -1.88 -18.80
C LEU A 15 -10.73 -1.35 -20.19
N GLN A 16 -10.02 -1.80 -21.23
CA GLN A 16 -10.35 -1.43 -22.60
C GLN A 16 -11.74 -1.93 -23.00
N ASN A 17 -12.11 -3.17 -22.68
CA ASN A 17 -13.44 -3.71 -22.97
C ASN A 17 -14.54 -2.87 -22.32
N TRP A 18 -14.38 -2.55 -21.04
CA TRP A 18 -15.29 -1.70 -20.29
C TRP A 18 -15.48 -0.32 -20.90
N ARG A 19 -14.42 0.32 -21.39
CA ARG A 19 -14.49 1.60 -22.10
C ARG A 19 -15.29 1.52 -23.40
N HIS A 20 -15.36 0.35 -24.04
CA HIS A 20 -16.17 0.08 -25.23
C HIS A 20 -17.57 -0.50 -24.89
N GLY A 21 -18.02 -0.39 -23.64
CA GLY A 21 -19.35 -0.85 -23.22
C GLY A 21 -19.48 -2.36 -23.04
N ARG A 22 -18.38 -3.11 -23.12
CA ARG A 22 -18.35 -4.57 -22.85
C ARG A 22 -18.22 -4.85 -21.35
N THR A 23 -18.31 -6.11 -20.97
CA THR A 23 -18.29 -6.65 -19.60
C THR A 23 -17.31 -7.80 -19.47
N ILE A 24 -17.08 -8.29 -18.25
CA ILE A 24 -16.31 -9.53 -17.99
C ILE A 24 -16.89 -10.70 -18.78
N ALA A 25 -18.21 -10.80 -18.92
CA ALA A 25 -18.88 -11.89 -19.64
C ALA A 25 -18.49 -11.96 -21.13
N ASP A 26 -18.09 -10.84 -21.72
CA ASP A 26 -17.61 -10.77 -23.11
C ASP A 26 -16.15 -11.22 -23.26
N THR A 27 -15.45 -11.43 -22.14
CA THR A 27 -14.01 -11.74 -22.10
C THR A 27 -13.75 -13.19 -21.66
N VAL A 28 -14.66 -13.78 -20.89
CA VAL A 28 -14.54 -15.16 -20.38
C VAL A 28 -15.40 -16.13 -21.18
N ASP A 29 -14.99 -17.40 -21.24
CA ASP A 29 -15.83 -18.48 -21.76
C ASP A 29 -17.07 -18.64 -20.89
N SER A 30 -18.26 -18.67 -21.51
CA SER A 30 -19.53 -18.85 -20.80
C SER A 30 -19.66 -20.22 -20.14
N ASN A 31 -18.84 -21.20 -20.54
CA ASN A 31 -18.81 -22.54 -19.95
C ASN A 31 -17.83 -22.67 -18.76
N LEU A 32 -17.21 -21.57 -18.32
CA LEU A 32 -16.30 -21.61 -17.17
C LEU A 32 -17.08 -22.04 -15.91
N PRO A 33 -16.63 -23.07 -15.16
CA PRO A 33 -17.22 -23.35 -13.85
C PRO A 33 -17.05 -22.14 -12.93
N VAL A 34 -17.86 -22.09 -11.86
CA VAL A 34 -17.77 -21.03 -10.84
C VAL A 34 -16.32 -20.89 -10.35
N PRO A 35 -15.66 -19.75 -10.59
CA PRO A 35 -14.24 -19.62 -10.32
C PRO A 35 -13.97 -19.20 -8.88
N LEU A 36 -12.74 -19.50 -8.43
CA LEU A 36 -12.06 -18.73 -7.40
C LEU A 36 -11.24 -17.64 -8.11
N ILE A 37 -11.57 -16.38 -7.86
CA ILE A 37 -10.90 -15.24 -8.50
C ILE A 37 -9.77 -14.72 -7.60
N ARG A 38 -8.56 -14.63 -8.16
CA ARG A 38 -7.43 -13.89 -7.59
C ARG A 38 -7.29 -12.56 -8.31
N ILE A 39 -7.20 -11.48 -7.55
CA ILE A 39 -6.95 -10.13 -8.06
C ILE A 39 -5.51 -9.78 -7.70
N ASP A 40 -4.66 -9.57 -8.70
CA ASP A 40 -3.26 -9.20 -8.50
C ASP A 40 -3.06 -7.67 -8.59
N ALA A 41 -1.87 -7.19 -8.20
CA ALA A 41 -1.53 -5.78 -8.23
C ALA A 41 -1.65 -5.21 -9.67
N PRO A 42 -2.25 -4.01 -9.84
CA PRO A 42 -2.44 -3.42 -11.17
C PRO A 42 -1.22 -2.66 -11.72
N GLY A 43 -0.11 -2.61 -10.98
CA GLY A 43 1.04 -1.75 -11.30
C GLY A 43 1.91 -2.26 -12.46
N GLU A 44 2.87 -1.42 -12.86
CA GLU A 44 3.94 -1.68 -13.84
C GLU A 44 3.53 -1.71 -15.32
N ASP A 45 2.23 -1.76 -15.65
CA ASP A 45 1.73 -1.59 -17.01
C ASP A 45 1.20 -0.17 -17.24
N TRP A 46 1.89 0.61 -18.08
CA TRP A 46 1.53 2.01 -18.36
C TRP A 46 0.11 2.18 -18.91
N LYS A 47 -0.39 1.25 -19.73
CA LYS A 47 -1.75 1.36 -20.27
C LYS A 47 -2.78 1.19 -19.17
N VAL A 48 -2.52 0.29 -18.22
CA VAL A 48 -3.36 0.11 -17.04
C VAL A 48 -3.35 1.37 -16.18
N GLU A 49 -2.19 1.98 -15.96
CA GLU A 49 -2.08 3.27 -15.23
C GLU A 49 -2.97 4.36 -15.85
N CYS A 50 -2.91 4.55 -17.17
CA CYS A 50 -3.74 5.53 -17.89
C CYS A 50 -5.24 5.21 -17.81
N GLU A 51 -5.62 3.94 -17.97
CA GLU A 51 -7.03 3.52 -17.90
C GLU A 51 -7.59 3.65 -16.47
N LEU A 52 -6.78 3.45 -15.42
CA LEU A 52 -7.18 3.72 -14.05
C LEU A 52 -7.35 5.22 -13.78
N LEU A 53 -6.45 6.07 -14.28
CA LEU A 53 -6.65 7.53 -14.22
C LEU A 53 -7.92 7.96 -14.96
N PHE A 54 -8.20 7.37 -16.14
CA PHE A 54 -9.44 7.59 -16.88
C PHE A 54 -10.67 7.20 -16.05
N LEU A 55 -10.69 6.00 -15.46
CA LEU A 55 -11.78 5.57 -14.58
C LEU A 55 -11.94 6.50 -13.38
N GLY A 56 -10.84 6.98 -12.82
CA GLY A 56 -10.83 7.94 -11.70
C GLY A 56 -11.45 9.29 -12.06
N ALA A 57 -11.24 9.76 -13.29
CA ALA A 57 -11.89 10.97 -13.81
C ALA A 57 -13.39 10.77 -14.03
N MET A 58 -13.79 9.62 -14.57
CA MET A 58 -15.19 9.28 -14.83
C MET A 58 -16.04 9.11 -13.56
N ASN A 59 -15.41 8.77 -12.43
CA ASN A 59 -16.07 8.54 -11.14
C ASN A 59 -15.83 9.67 -10.14
N ASP A 60 -15.49 10.87 -10.62
CA ASP A 60 -15.42 12.04 -9.75
C ASP A 60 -16.83 12.55 -9.44
N THR A 61 -17.27 12.34 -8.20
CA THR A 61 -18.57 12.81 -7.72
C THR A 61 -18.51 14.22 -7.14
N SER A 62 -17.36 14.89 -7.19
CA SER A 62 -17.18 16.23 -6.62
C SER A 62 -17.59 17.29 -7.65
N PRO A 63 -18.65 18.08 -7.40
CA PRO A 63 -18.94 19.24 -8.24
C PRO A 63 -17.93 20.34 -7.88
N SER A 64 -17.17 20.84 -8.87
CA SER A 64 -16.12 21.88 -8.76
C SER A 64 -14.80 21.37 -8.12
N THR A 65 -13.60 21.57 -8.63
CA THR A 65 -13.01 22.45 -9.64
C THR A 65 -11.82 21.70 -10.25
N LEU A 66 -11.76 21.56 -11.58
CA LEU A 66 -10.55 21.15 -12.32
C LEU A 66 -9.44 22.25 -12.29
N THR A 67 -9.55 23.22 -11.37
CA THR A 67 -8.65 24.36 -11.25
C THR A 67 -7.94 24.28 -9.91
N GLY A 68 -6.73 23.72 -9.94
CA GLY A 68 -5.46 24.17 -9.34
C GLY A 68 -5.37 25.02 -8.06
N GLU A 69 -6.44 25.32 -7.33
CA GLU A 69 -6.39 26.22 -6.18
C GLU A 69 -6.07 25.49 -4.87
N MET A 70 -6.14 24.14 -4.84
CA MET A 70 -5.71 23.32 -3.70
C MET A 70 -4.85 22.10 -4.09
N GLY A 71 -3.90 22.29 -5.01
CA GLY A 71 -2.60 21.58 -5.01
C GLY A 71 -2.52 20.10 -5.44
N ALA A 72 -3.62 19.37 -5.59
CA ALA A 72 -3.60 17.99 -6.10
C ALA A 72 -3.69 17.95 -7.63
N GLU A 73 -2.84 17.15 -8.27
CA GLU A 73 -2.86 16.97 -9.73
C GLU A 73 -4.09 16.14 -10.13
N ALA A 74 -4.73 16.51 -11.24
CA ALA A 74 -5.80 15.74 -11.84
C ALA A 74 -5.80 15.92 -13.36
N PHE A 75 -6.32 14.93 -14.06
CA PHE A 75 -6.44 14.87 -15.51
C PHE A 75 -7.90 14.60 -15.90
N SER A 76 -8.39 15.22 -16.97
CA SER A 76 -9.65 14.80 -17.59
C SER A 76 -9.54 13.35 -18.10
N ALA A 77 -10.68 12.73 -18.41
CA ALA A 77 -10.72 11.40 -18.99
C ALA A 77 -9.88 11.31 -20.28
N GLU A 78 -10.02 12.28 -21.18
CA GLU A 78 -9.29 12.34 -22.45
C GLU A 78 -7.79 12.58 -22.22
N GLN A 79 -7.45 13.48 -21.28
CA GLN A 79 -6.06 13.75 -20.93
C GLN A 79 -5.37 12.51 -20.36
N ALA A 80 -6.04 11.77 -19.47
CA ALA A 80 -5.50 10.57 -18.86
C ALA A 80 -5.07 9.51 -19.91
N LEU A 81 -5.86 9.31 -20.96
CA LEU A 81 -5.56 8.37 -22.03
C LEU A 81 -4.44 8.84 -22.97
N ALA A 82 -4.19 10.15 -23.02
CA ALA A 82 -3.16 10.77 -23.85
C ALA A 82 -1.82 10.98 -23.12
N LEU A 83 -1.71 10.59 -21.85
CA LEU A 83 -0.47 10.74 -21.09
C LEU A 83 0.66 9.89 -21.67
N GLU A 84 1.85 10.48 -21.68
CA GLU A 84 3.09 9.78 -21.98
C GLU A 84 3.79 9.34 -20.69
N GLN A 85 4.37 8.14 -20.74
CA GLN A 85 5.06 7.56 -19.60
C GLN A 85 6.33 8.34 -19.28
N GLN A 86 6.44 8.77 -18.03
CA GLN A 86 7.69 9.26 -17.44
C GLN A 86 8.05 8.34 -16.29
N TRP A 87 9.18 7.65 -16.43
CA TRP A 87 9.62 6.67 -15.43
C TRP A 87 9.81 7.32 -14.06
N GLY A 88 9.18 6.72 -13.06
CA GLY A 88 9.22 7.19 -11.67
C GLY A 88 8.26 8.33 -11.34
N ARG A 89 7.62 9.00 -12.32
CA ARG A 89 6.65 10.06 -12.03
C ARG A 89 5.45 9.50 -11.28
N ILE A 90 4.97 10.26 -10.29
CA ILE A 90 3.76 9.95 -9.53
C ILE A 90 2.62 10.80 -10.11
N TYR A 91 1.64 10.14 -10.70
CA TYR A 91 0.52 10.79 -11.40
C TYR A 91 -0.73 10.78 -10.51
N ALA A 92 -1.27 11.97 -10.21
CA ALA A 92 -2.57 12.18 -9.56
C ALA A 92 -3.05 11.06 -8.59
N PRO A 93 -2.33 10.80 -7.47
CA PRO A 93 -2.57 9.63 -6.60
C PRO A 93 -4.03 9.44 -6.17
N ALA A 94 -4.71 10.53 -5.77
CA ALA A 94 -6.11 10.45 -5.38
C ALA A 94 -7.03 10.07 -6.55
N GLN A 95 -6.79 10.58 -7.75
CA GLN A 95 -7.55 10.22 -8.95
C GLN A 95 -7.31 8.77 -9.34
N TRP A 96 -6.05 8.35 -9.38
CA TRP A 96 -5.68 6.97 -9.67
C TRP A 96 -6.37 6.00 -8.72
N PHE A 97 -6.36 6.30 -7.42
CA PHE A 97 -7.01 5.45 -6.44
C PHE A 97 -8.54 5.41 -6.57
N ARG A 98 -9.18 6.52 -6.95
CA ARG A 98 -10.62 6.49 -7.31
C ARG A 98 -10.88 5.51 -8.44
N GLY A 99 -10.05 5.53 -9.48
CA GLY A 99 -10.13 4.60 -10.59
C GLY A 99 -9.93 3.15 -10.20
N TRP A 100 -8.95 2.89 -9.32
CA TRP A 100 -8.69 1.57 -8.77
C TRP A 100 -9.89 1.02 -7.97
N LYS A 101 -10.51 1.84 -7.11
CA LYS A 101 -11.74 1.47 -6.41
C LYS A 101 -12.87 1.15 -7.37
N ALA A 102 -13.11 2.01 -8.37
CA ALA A 102 -14.14 1.79 -9.37
C ALA A 102 -13.89 0.49 -10.18
N CYS A 103 -12.63 0.17 -10.47
CA CYS A 103 -12.23 -1.09 -11.09
C CYS A 103 -12.60 -2.27 -10.20
N LEU A 104 -12.18 -2.28 -8.93
CA LEU A 104 -12.47 -3.35 -7.97
C LEU A 104 -13.98 -3.55 -7.75
N ASP A 105 -14.72 -2.46 -7.58
CA ASP A 105 -16.18 -2.50 -7.45
C ASP A 105 -16.83 -3.14 -8.69
N ARG A 106 -16.35 -2.80 -9.88
CA ARG A 106 -16.87 -3.35 -11.13
C ARG A 106 -16.51 -4.82 -11.30
N ILE A 107 -15.28 -5.24 -10.96
CA ILE A 107 -14.89 -6.66 -10.91
C ILE A 107 -15.84 -7.43 -9.99
N GLY A 108 -16.05 -6.95 -8.77
CA GLY A 108 -16.91 -7.59 -7.78
C GLY A 108 -18.37 -7.71 -8.25
N ARG A 109 -18.94 -6.63 -8.81
CA ARG A 109 -20.33 -6.64 -9.30
C ARG A 109 -20.53 -7.52 -10.52
N GLU A 110 -19.69 -7.40 -11.53
CA GLU A 110 -19.83 -8.17 -12.78
C GLU A 110 -19.60 -9.66 -12.52
N SER A 111 -18.60 -10.03 -11.72
CA SER A 111 -18.33 -11.43 -11.39
C SER A 111 -19.49 -12.09 -10.65
N ARG A 112 -20.06 -11.42 -9.63
CA ARG A 112 -21.23 -11.94 -8.88
C ARG A 112 -22.50 -12.04 -9.73
N LYS A 113 -22.61 -11.22 -10.79
CA LYS A 113 -23.71 -11.31 -11.76
C LYS A 113 -23.59 -12.52 -12.68
N ILE A 114 -22.36 -12.87 -13.08
CA ILE A 114 -22.08 -14.01 -13.97
C ILE A 114 -22.13 -15.32 -13.17
N TRP A 115 -21.54 -15.31 -11.97
CA TRP A 115 -21.40 -16.47 -11.09
C TRP A 115 -21.90 -16.10 -9.69
N PRO A 116 -23.15 -16.49 -9.33
CA PRO A 116 -23.73 -16.15 -8.03
C PRO A 116 -22.93 -16.65 -6.81
N GLU A 117 -22.21 -17.77 -6.96
CA GLU A 117 -21.37 -18.40 -5.92
C GLU A 117 -19.87 -18.11 -6.11
N VAL A 118 -19.53 -17.05 -6.86
CA VAL A 118 -18.12 -16.69 -7.07
C VAL A 118 -17.44 -16.37 -5.75
N ARG A 119 -16.23 -16.90 -5.59
CA ARG A 119 -15.38 -16.57 -4.45
C ARG A 119 -14.18 -15.77 -4.91
N PHE A 120 -13.71 -14.90 -4.04
CA PHE A 120 -12.47 -14.17 -4.22
C PHE A 120 -11.43 -14.69 -3.24
N LEU A 121 -10.17 -14.77 -3.67
CA LEU A 121 -9.06 -15.02 -2.76
C LEU A 121 -8.99 -13.89 -1.73
N ASN A 122 -9.07 -12.64 -2.20
CA ASN A 122 -9.25 -11.45 -1.39
C ASN A 122 -10.42 -10.64 -1.97
N ASP A 123 -11.44 -10.36 -1.16
CA ASP A 123 -12.63 -9.64 -1.63
C ASP A 123 -12.26 -8.23 -2.14
N PRO A 124 -12.84 -7.77 -3.27
CA PRO A 124 -12.57 -6.44 -3.80
C PRO A 124 -12.75 -5.29 -2.80
N ALA A 125 -13.70 -5.38 -1.86
CA ALA A 125 -13.90 -4.35 -0.84
C ALA A 125 -12.79 -4.35 0.21
N ASP A 126 -12.33 -5.52 0.64
CA ASP A 126 -11.20 -5.66 1.56
C ASP A 126 -9.90 -5.19 0.91
N ILE A 127 -9.68 -5.48 -0.38
CA ILE A 127 -8.52 -4.96 -1.13
C ILE A 127 -8.53 -3.42 -1.11
N GLN A 128 -9.67 -2.78 -1.36
CA GLN A 128 -9.78 -1.32 -1.28
C GLN A 128 -9.43 -0.80 0.11
N LEU A 129 -9.92 -1.46 1.15
CA LEU A 129 -9.66 -1.08 2.54
C LEU A 129 -8.19 -1.24 2.91
N MET A 130 -7.54 -2.34 2.52
CA MET A 130 -6.10 -2.57 2.75
C MET A 130 -5.24 -1.55 2.02
N PHE A 131 -5.67 -1.08 0.85
CA PHE A 131 -4.89 -0.19 -0.01
C PHE A 131 -4.85 1.26 0.48
N ASP A 132 -5.93 1.77 1.11
CA ASP A 132 -5.93 3.10 1.74
C ASP A 132 -5.38 3.00 3.17
N LYS A 133 -4.14 3.46 3.36
CA LYS A 133 -3.42 3.38 4.64
C LYS A 133 -4.15 4.05 5.80
N ARG A 134 -5.00 5.03 5.53
CA ARG A 134 -5.75 5.74 6.59
C ARG A 134 -6.86 4.87 7.12
N THR A 135 -7.71 4.39 6.24
CA THR A 135 -8.85 3.56 6.60
C THR A 135 -8.38 2.17 7.06
N CYS A 136 -7.35 1.61 6.43
CA CYS A 136 -6.70 0.37 6.86
C CYS A 136 -6.20 0.47 8.31
N GLN A 137 -5.44 1.51 8.65
CA GLN A 137 -4.90 1.66 9.99
C GLN A 137 -5.99 1.91 11.04
N GLN A 138 -7.02 2.67 10.70
CA GLN A 138 -8.19 2.86 11.56
C GLN A 138 -8.94 1.54 11.80
N HIS A 139 -9.14 0.76 10.74
CA HIS A 139 -9.78 -0.56 10.78
C HIS A 139 -9.01 -1.55 11.64
N LEU A 140 -7.69 -1.63 11.47
CA LEU A 140 -6.83 -2.46 12.31
C LEU A 140 -6.91 -2.06 13.79
N SER A 141 -6.85 -0.75 14.06
CA SER A 141 -6.95 -0.21 15.43
C SER A 141 -8.30 -0.55 16.08
N SER A 142 -9.42 -0.45 15.34
CA SER A 142 -10.75 -0.79 15.86
C SER A 142 -10.92 -2.29 16.15
N HIS A 143 -10.11 -3.14 15.52
CA HIS A 143 -10.03 -4.58 15.78
C HIS A 143 -8.95 -4.95 16.83
N GLY A 144 -8.40 -3.97 17.55
CA GLY A 144 -7.44 -4.18 18.63
C GLY A 144 -6.02 -4.53 18.15
N VAL A 145 -5.73 -4.41 16.87
CA VAL A 145 -4.39 -4.62 16.32
C VAL A 145 -3.51 -3.41 16.64
N GLN A 146 -2.31 -3.67 17.17
CA GLN A 146 -1.37 -2.60 17.48
C GLN A 146 -0.82 -1.98 16.20
N VAL A 147 -1.07 -0.69 16.03
CA VAL A 147 -0.56 0.15 14.94
C VAL A 147 0.16 1.37 15.50
N PRO A 148 1.10 2.00 14.76
CA PRO A 148 1.72 3.25 15.20
C PRO A 148 0.66 4.31 15.54
N PRO A 149 0.83 5.10 16.62
CA PRO A 149 -0.11 6.15 16.96
C PRO A 149 -0.24 7.17 15.82
N THR A 150 -1.47 7.44 15.40
CA THR A 150 -1.76 8.44 14.37
C THR A 150 -1.71 9.86 14.93
N LEU A 151 -1.31 10.82 14.11
CA LEU A 151 -1.38 12.22 14.48
C LEU A 151 -2.85 12.66 14.44
N GLN A 152 -3.43 12.87 15.63
CA GLN A 152 -4.81 13.30 15.78
C GLN A 152 -4.93 14.80 15.49
N SER A 153 -5.98 15.18 14.77
CA SER A 153 -6.34 16.57 14.48
C SER A 153 -7.86 16.71 14.43
N SER A 154 -8.39 17.84 14.89
CA SER A 154 -9.82 18.15 14.82
C SER A 154 -10.29 18.48 13.40
N GLN A 155 -9.37 18.83 12.52
CA GLN A 155 -9.63 19.14 11.11
C GLN A 155 -8.67 18.33 10.21
N PRO A 156 -9.06 18.01 8.96
CA PRO A 156 -8.16 17.37 8.02
C PRO A 156 -6.86 18.16 7.85
N ILE A 157 -5.72 17.48 7.94
CA ILE A 157 -4.40 18.09 7.69
C ILE A 157 -4.24 18.21 6.17
N ARG A 158 -4.31 19.43 5.63
CA ARG A 158 -4.29 19.69 4.18
C ARG A 158 -3.04 20.43 3.71
N SER A 159 -2.28 21.00 4.63
CA SER A 159 -1.07 21.74 4.34
C SER A 159 0.07 21.41 5.30
N TYR A 160 1.28 21.82 4.93
CA TYR A 160 2.44 21.84 5.79
C TYR A 160 2.16 22.60 7.10
N THR A 161 1.48 23.75 7.04
CA THR A 161 1.15 24.54 8.22
C THR A 161 0.24 23.79 9.18
N ASP A 162 -0.79 23.10 8.65
CA ASP A 162 -1.68 22.26 9.46
C ASP A 162 -0.89 21.13 10.13
N LEU A 163 0.00 20.49 9.36
CA LEU A 163 0.86 19.40 9.85
C LEU A 163 1.74 19.88 11.01
N ARG A 164 2.43 21.02 10.86
CA ARG A 164 3.29 21.60 11.90
C ARG A 164 2.49 21.93 13.16
N THR A 165 1.31 22.53 12.99
CA THR A 165 0.42 22.91 14.09
C THR A 165 -0.06 21.67 14.85
N ALA A 166 -0.52 20.65 14.13
CA ALA A 166 -0.95 19.38 14.73
C ALA A 166 0.19 18.66 15.44
N MET A 167 1.40 18.62 14.85
CA MET A 167 2.59 18.06 15.48
C MET A 167 2.96 18.79 16.77
N GLN A 168 2.92 20.12 16.77
CA GLN A 168 3.21 20.94 17.95
C GLN A 168 2.19 20.68 19.06
N TYR A 169 0.90 20.71 18.73
CA TYR A 169 -0.18 20.44 19.68
C TYR A 169 -0.06 19.05 20.32
N ALA A 170 0.28 18.03 19.51
CA ALA A 170 0.45 16.66 19.97
C ALA A 170 1.81 16.37 20.64
N GLY A 171 2.74 17.34 20.67
CA GLY A 171 4.12 17.13 21.10
C GLY A 171 4.88 16.09 20.27
N MET A 172 4.46 15.87 19.02
CA MET A 172 4.96 14.80 18.15
C MET A 172 6.00 15.35 17.17
N ASN A 173 7.26 15.38 17.59
CA ASN A 173 8.35 16.00 16.81
C ASN A 173 8.90 15.12 15.66
N ARG A 174 8.45 13.86 15.55
CA ARG A 174 8.90 12.90 14.55
C ARG A 174 7.72 12.08 14.03
N VAL A 175 7.47 12.15 12.74
CA VAL A 175 6.33 11.49 12.08
C VAL A 175 6.76 10.83 10.77
N PHE A 176 6.05 9.78 10.39
CA PHE A 176 6.00 9.37 8.99
C PHE A 176 4.78 10.03 8.34
N VAL A 177 5.00 10.69 7.21
CA VAL A 177 3.95 11.21 6.33
C VAL A 177 3.95 10.32 5.08
N LYS A 178 2.84 9.64 4.81
CA LYS A 178 2.70 8.66 3.73
C LYS A 178 1.55 9.06 2.82
N LEU A 179 1.69 8.95 1.50
CA LEU A 179 0.51 8.95 0.62
C LEU A 179 -0.50 7.89 1.08
N ALA A 180 -1.78 8.23 1.10
CA ALA A 180 -2.83 7.30 1.53
C ALA A 180 -2.84 6.01 0.71
N SER A 181 -2.78 6.15 -0.61
CA SER A 181 -2.91 5.06 -1.59
C SER A 181 -1.61 4.81 -2.37
N GLY A 182 -0.45 5.03 -1.74
CA GLY A 182 0.85 4.77 -2.37
C GLY A 182 1.31 3.31 -2.22
N SER A 183 2.00 2.78 -3.24
CA SER A 183 2.81 1.55 -3.18
C SER A 183 4.30 1.91 -3.28
N GLY A 184 5.23 0.94 -3.14
CA GLY A 184 6.59 1.20 -3.61
C GLY A 184 7.49 2.10 -2.75
N ALA A 185 7.05 2.49 -1.54
CA ALA A 185 7.58 3.64 -0.80
C ALA A 185 7.38 5.01 -1.49
N SER A 186 6.62 5.06 -2.58
CA SER A 186 6.21 6.30 -3.22
C SER A 186 5.45 7.15 -2.21
N GLY A 187 5.92 8.37 -1.98
CA GLY A 187 5.28 9.32 -1.07
C GLY A 187 5.40 8.97 0.41
N VAL A 188 6.44 8.25 0.83
CA VAL A 188 6.77 8.06 2.26
C VAL A 188 7.88 9.02 2.67
N VAL A 189 7.65 9.80 3.73
CA VAL A 189 8.62 10.76 4.29
C VAL A 189 8.79 10.52 5.78
N ALA A 190 10.03 10.24 6.20
CA ALA A 190 10.43 10.32 7.59
C ALA A 190 10.73 11.79 7.92
N TYR A 191 9.79 12.46 8.58
CA TYR A 191 9.86 13.87 8.89
C TYR A 191 10.15 14.10 10.37
N GLN A 192 11.09 14.99 10.65
CA GLN A 192 11.44 15.35 12.01
C GLN A 192 11.72 16.84 12.13
N VAL A 193 11.41 17.36 13.31
CA VAL A 193 11.69 18.73 13.70
C VAL A 193 12.42 18.74 15.03
N ASN A 194 13.46 19.56 15.10
CA ASN A 194 14.13 19.86 16.36
C ASN A 194 13.23 20.79 17.20
N PRO A 195 12.72 20.36 18.36
CA PRO A 195 11.81 21.19 19.15
C PRO A 195 12.45 22.45 19.76
N ARG A 196 13.80 22.51 19.80
CA ARG A 196 14.54 23.65 20.36
C ARG A 196 14.93 24.68 19.30
N THR A 197 15.40 24.24 18.14
CA THR A 197 15.91 25.14 17.08
C THR A 197 14.88 25.39 15.98
N GLY A 198 13.88 24.51 15.86
CA GLY A 198 12.94 24.52 14.73
C GLY A 198 13.50 23.86 13.47
N ASP A 199 14.76 23.40 13.46
CA ASP A 199 15.38 22.78 12.29
C ASP A 199 14.62 21.54 11.82
N GLU A 200 14.51 21.39 10.51
CA GLU A 200 13.69 20.37 9.88
C GLU A 200 14.53 19.43 9.03
N ILE A 201 14.17 18.15 9.06
CA ILE A 201 14.75 17.13 8.19
C ILE A 201 13.61 16.25 7.66
N ALA A 202 13.56 16.09 6.34
CA ALA A 202 12.71 15.12 5.66
C ALA A 202 13.59 14.12 4.89
N VAL A 203 13.45 12.83 5.18
CA VAL A 203 14.12 11.74 4.47
C VAL A 203 13.08 10.94 3.68
N THR A 204 13.28 10.77 2.38
CA THR A 204 12.27 10.20 1.46
C THR A 204 12.92 9.73 0.16
N THR A 205 12.23 8.94 -0.66
CA THR A 205 12.62 8.70 -2.07
C THR A 205 12.02 9.68 -3.06
N MET A 206 11.22 10.63 -2.57
CA MET A 206 10.57 11.63 -3.40
C MET A 206 11.60 12.60 -4.01
N GLY A 207 11.58 12.71 -5.33
CA GLY A 207 12.21 13.77 -6.11
C GLY A 207 11.17 14.84 -6.49
N MET A 208 11.64 16.06 -6.73
CA MET A 208 10.82 17.21 -7.15
C MET A 208 11.53 17.91 -8.30
N GLU A 209 10.83 18.14 -9.40
CA GLU A 209 11.32 18.92 -10.54
C GLU A 209 10.33 20.04 -10.89
N GLN A 210 10.86 21.20 -11.30
CA GLN A 210 10.01 22.28 -11.81
C GLN A 210 9.88 22.16 -13.33
N ILE A 211 8.66 21.89 -13.80
CA ILE A 211 8.35 21.76 -15.22
C ILE A 211 7.18 22.70 -15.52
N GLN A 212 7.40 23.66 -16.43
CA GLN A 212 6.38 24.64 -16.85
C GLN A 212 5.71 25.37 -15.67
N GLY A 213 6.49 25.71 -14.64
CA GLY A 213 6.00 26.42 -13.45
C GLY A 213 5.22 25.55 -12.45
N LYS A 214 5.20 24.22 -12.64
CA LYS A 214 4.60 23.27 -11.70
C LYS A 214 5.66 22.34 -11.13
N THR A 215 5.50 21.97 -9.87
CA THR A 215 6.33 20.94 -9.23
C THR A 215 5.78 19.56 -9.59
N ILE A 216 6.61 18.74 -10.23
CA ILE A 216 6.32 17.36 -10.57
C ILE A 216 7.09 16.44 -9.62
N PHE A 217 6.41 15.41 -9.13
CA PHE A 217 6.94 14.51 -8.11
C PHE A 217 7.29 13.15 -8.70
N PHE A 218 8.43 12.60 -8.26
CA PHE A 218 8.95 11.32 -8.73
C PHE A 218 9.31 10.42 -7.56
N ASN A 219 9.12 9.10 -7.69
CA ASN A 219 9.82 8.11 -6.87
C ASN A 219 11.18 7.80 -7.53
N GLU A 220 12.24 8.29 -6.91
CA GLU A 220 13.61 8.17 -7.42
C GLU A 220 14.26 6.82 -7.11
N GLY A 221 13.60 5.96 -6.32
CA GLY A 221 14.13 4.66 -5.87
C GLY A 221 15.34 4.75 -4.93
N ARG A 222 15.91 5.94 -4.72
CA ARG A 222 17.01 6.22 -3.78
C ARG A 222 16.59 7.26 -2.75
N LEU A 223 17.09 7.11 -1.53
CA LEU A 223 16.80 8.05 -0.45
C LEU A 223 17.48 9.39 -0.68
N ARG A 224 16.74 10.46 -0.39
CA ARG A 224 17.14 11.86 -0.41
C ARG A 224 16.84 12.47 0.96
N LYS A 225 17.57 13.52 1.29
CA LYS A 225 17.41 14.30 2.52
C LYS A 225 17.18 15.75 2.15
N TYR A 226 16.04 16.29 2.56
CA TYR A 226 15.72 17.71 2.47
C TYR A 226 15.88 18.37 3.83
N THR A 227 16.51 19.56 3.83
CA THR A 227 16.73 20.38 5.04
C THR A 227 16.34 21.84 4.85
N ARG A 228 15.95 22.25 3.63
CA ARG A 228 15.47 23.61 3.36
C ARG A 228 13.96 23.64 3.61
N GLY A 229 13.50 24.59 4.42
CA GLY A 229 12.09 24.70 4.80
C GLY A 229 11.15 24.81 3.60
N GLU A 230 11.52 25.56 2.56
CA GLU A 230 10.70 25.74 1.35
C GLU A 230 10.48 24.42 0.58
N GLU A 231 11.51 23.58 0.45
CA GLU A 231 11.41 22.28 -0.21
C GLU A 231 10.55 21.31 0.61
N ILE A 232 10.74 21.31 1.92
CA ILE A 232 9.96 20.48 2.85
C ILE A 232 8.49 20.91 2.80
N ALA A 233 8.21 22.22 2.85
CA ALA A 233 6.86 22.74 2.76
C ALA A 233 6.19 22.37 1.43
N THR A 234 6.90 22.48 0.30
CA THR A 234 6.40 22.07 -1.02
C THR A 234 6.01 20.59 -1.05
N LEU A 235 6.90 19.71 -0.56
CA LEU A 235 6.63 18.27 -0.48
C LEU A 235 5.45 17.95 0.44
N MET A 236 5.40 18.56 1.63
CA MET A 236 4.37 18.29 2.63
C MET A 236 3.00 18.83 2.21
N ASN A 237 2.96 20.01 1.56
CA ASN A 237 1.72 20.55 1.00
C ASN A 237 1.11 19.58 -0.01
N TRP A 238 1.92 19.05 -0.93
CA TRP A 238 1.44 18.06 -1.90
C TRP A 238 0.94 16.78 -1.21
N LEU A 239 1.71 16.19 -0.30
CA LEU A 239 1.30 14.97 0.42
C LEU A 239 0.01 15.18 1.22
N CYS A 240 -0.12 16.30 1.92
CA CYS A 240 -1.31 16.60 2.73
C CYS A 240 -2.53 16.89 1.86
N ALA A 241 -2.36 17.56 0.70
CA ALA A 241 -3.44 17.78 -0.26
C ALA A 241 -3.98 16.47 -0.83
N GLU A 242 -3.11 15.51 -1.14
CA GLU A 242 -3.46 14.13 -1.54
C GLU A 242 -4.06 13.30 -0.38
N GLY A 243 -4.11 13.87 0.83
CA GLY A 243 -4.71 13.27 2.01
C GLY A 243 -3.81 12.24 2.68
N ALA A 244 -2.58 12.61 3.01
CA ALA A 244 -1.59 11.75 3.65
C ALA A 244 -2.08 11.03 4.93
N GLN A 245 -1.58 9.81 5.12
CA GLN A 245 -1.56 9.14 6.41
C GLN A 245 -0.37 9.64 7.23
N ILE A 246 -0.61 10.12 8.45
CA ILE A 246 0.42 10.69 9.32
C ILE A 246 0.44 9.94 10.65
N GLU A 247 1.57 9.30 10.94
CA GLU A 247 1.75 8.49 12.13
C GLU A 247 3.05 8.82 12.85
N ARG A 248 3.10 8.49 14.14
CA ARG A 248 4.31 8.63 14.94
C ARG A 248 5.43 7.81 14.34
N TRP A 249 6.59 8.43 14.18
CA TRP A 249 7.79 7.69 13.85
C TRP A 249 8.27 6.89 15.06
N MET A 250 7.90 5.61 15.08
CA MET A 250 8.28 4.66 16.12
C MET A 250 9.74 4.20 15.97
N PRO A 251 10.49 4.06 17.08
CA PRO A 251 11.86 3.53 17.04
C PRO A 251 11.82 2.02 16.77
N LYS A 252 12.23 1.63 15.56
CA LYS A 252 12.39 0.23 15.16
C LYS A 252 13.58 -0.41 15.89
N ALA A 253 13.45 -1.69 16.23
CA ALA A 253 14.55 -2.53 16.64
C ALA A 253 15.64 -2.54 15.56
N THR A 254 16.88 -2.77 16.00
CA THR A 254 18.05 -2.75 15.11
C THR A 254 18.81 -4.07 15.14
N LEU A 255 19.41 -4.40 14.01
CA LEU A 255 20.41 -5.46 13.83
C LEU A 255 21.65 -4.82 13.23
N ASP A 256 22.80 -4.92 13.90
CA ASP A 256 24.06 -4.26 13.49
C ASP A 256 23.87 -2.78 13.15
N GLN A 257 23.15 -2.04 14.00
CA GLN A 257 22.81 -0.62 13.83
C GLN A 257 21.91 -0.31 12.62
N ARG A 258 21.36 -1.31 11.95
CA ARG A 258 20.37 -1.17 10.87
C ARG A 258 18.98 -1.39 11.44
N ALA A 259 18.08 -0.44 11.25
CA ALA A 259 16.66 -0.62 11.60
C ALA A 259 16.05 -1.72 10.75
N TYR A 260 15.15 -2.51 11.32
CA TYR A 260 14.43 -3.53 10.57
C TYR A 260 12.93 -3.56 10.84
N ASP A 261 12.21 -4.12 9.87
CA ASP A 261 10.88 -4.68 10.04
C ASP A 261 10.81 -6.04 9.32
N ILE A 262 9.72 -6.76 9.55
CA ILE A 262 9.44 -8.06 8.94
C ILE A 262 8.25 -7.90 8.00
N ARG A 263 8.41 -8.36 6.75
CA ARG A 263 7.28 -8.66 5.87
C ARG A 263 6.88 -10.11 6.14
N GLN A 264 5.73 -10.31 6.78
CA GLN A 264 5.15 -11.61 7.10
C GLN A 264 3.98 -11.89 6.15
N LEU A 265 4.02 -12.97 5.39
CA LEU A 265 2.85 -13.48 4.67
C LEU A 265 1.97 -14.24 5.66
N VAL A 266 0.68 -13.90 5.64
CA VAL A 266 -0.38 -14.70 6.27
C VAL A 266 -1.29 -15.19 5.16
N ALA A 267 -1.60 -16.49 5.16
CA ALA A 267 -2.49 -17.14 4.21
C ALA A 267 -3.29 -18.24 4.93
N GLY A 268 -4.60 -18.31 4.71
CA GLY A 268 -5.47 -19.28 5.38
C GLY A 268 -5.41 -19.20 6.92
N GLY A 269 -5.21 -18.00 7.46
CA GLY A 269 -5.03 -17.78 8.91
C GLY A 269 -3.67 -18.22 9.46
N GLN A 270 -2.77 -18.75 8.63
CA GLN A 270 -1.45 -19.24 9.02
C GLN A 270 -0.37 -18.22 8.62
N ALA A 271 0.57 -17.95 9.53
CA ALA A 271 1.76 -17.15 9.23
C ALA A 271 2.86 -18.04 8.63
N GLY A 272 3.15 -17.85 7.34
CA GLY A 272 4.14 -18.63 6.59
C GLY A 272 5.43 -17.87 6.37
N HIS A 273 5.72 -17.53 5.11
CA HIS A 273 6.94 -16.83 4.68
C HIS A 273 7.16 -15.52 5.43
N ALA A 274 8.41 -15.28 5.83
CA ALA A 274 8.83 -14.05 6.47
C ALA A 274 10.19 -13.60 5.92
N ILE A 275 10.35 -12.31 5.67
CA ILE A 275 11.64 -11.71 5.33
C ILE A 275 11.89 -10.49 6.22
N MET A 276 13.10 -10.40 6.75
CA MET A 276 13.58 -9.19 7.41
C MET A 276 14.09 -8.20 6.36
N ARG A 277 13.68 -6.94 6.50
CA ARG A 277 14.15 -5.84 5.64
C ARG A 277 14.96 -4.87 6.47
N LEU A 278 16.21 -4.65 6.08
CA LEU A 278 17.17 -3.85 6.85
C LEU A 278 17.40 -2.50 6.19
N SER A 279 17.55 -1.44 6.99
CA SER A 279 17.88 -0.11 6.50
C SER A 279 18.81 0.62 7.46
N ARG A 280 19.78 1.34 6.90
CA ARG A 280 20.57 2.34 7.64
C ARG A 280 19.80 3.63 7.89
N THR A 281 18.58 3.71 7.37
CA THR A 281 17.69 4.86 7.49
C THR A 281 16.38 4.41 8.13
N PRO A 282 15.46 5.34 8.44
CA PRO A 282 14.19 4.98 9.07
C PRO A 282 13.22 4.20 8.14
N ILE A 283 13.44 4.25 6.82
CA ILE A 283 12.58 3.68 5.79
C ILE A 283 13.14 2.33 5.34
N THR A 284 12.34 1.27 5.46
CA THR A 284 12.71 -0.15 5.31
C THR A 284 12.07 -0.84 4.11
N ASN A 285 11.21 -0.17 3.35
CA ASN A 285 10.42 -0.75 2.24
C ASN A 285 11.24 -1.56 1.20
N LEU A 286 10.61 -2.60 0.64
CA LEU A 286 11.22 -3.58 -0.28
C LEU A 286 11.80 -2.98 -1.58
N HIS A 287 11.24 -1.88 -2.06
CA HIS A 287 11.58 -1.25 -3.34
C HIS A 287 12.87 -0.44 -3.29
N LEU A 288 13.42 -0.19 -2.10
CA LEU A 288 14.70 0.48 -1.91
C LEU A 288 15.92 -0.41 -2.21
N ARG A 289 15.69 -1.65 -2.67
CA ARG A 289 16.72 -2.70 -2.77
C ARG A 289 17.50 -2.87 -1.47
N ASN A 290 16.82 -2.62 -0.35
CA ASN A 290 17.33 -2.86 0.98
C ASN A 290 17.81 -4.30 1.11
N GLU A 291 18.80 -4.51 1.97
CA GLU A 291 19.27 -5.84 2.31
C GLU A 291 18.14 -6.65 2.94
N ARG A 292 18.05 -7.90 2.51
CA ARG A 292 17.02 -8.85 2.89
C ARG A 292 17.70 -10.06 3.47
N MET A 293 17.17 -10.57 4.57
CA MET A 293 17.65 -11.81 5.16
C MET A 293 16.50 -12.57 5.81
N LEU A 294 16.66 -13.88 5.96
CA LEU A 294 15.69 -14.66 6.69
C LEU A 294 15.76 -14.28 8.18
N PRO A 295 14.63 -14.20 8.91
CA PRO A 295 14.66 -13.91 10.34
C PRO A 295 15.54 -14.87 11.14
N ALA A 296 15.61 -16.14 10.73
CA ALA A 296 16.49 -17.14 11.34
C ALA A 296 17.99 -16.80 11.13
N GLU A 297 18.38 -16.38 9.93
CA GLU A 297 19.75 -15.92 9.63
C GLU A 297 20.10 -14.65 10.41
N ALA A 298 19.09 -13.82 10.72
CA ALA A 298 19.22 -12.61 11.54
C ALA A 298 19.36 -12.90 13.04
N GLY A 299 19.24 -14.17 13.46
CA GLY A 299 19.28 -14.55 14.87
C GLY A 299 18.05 -14.09 15.66
N LEU A 300 16.90 -13.86 15.02
CA LEU A 300 15.66 -13.57 15.74
C LEU A 300 15.19 -14.80 16.50
N ASP A 301 15.07 -14.66 17.81
CA ASP A 301 14.55 -15.70 18.68
C ASP A 301 13.05 -15.98 18.44
N GLU A 302 12.62 -17.14 18.94
CA GLU A 302 11.26 -17.62 18.77
C GLU A 302 10.22 -16.75 19.50
N GLN A 303 10.62 -16.07 20.59
CA GLN A 303 9.72 -15.16 21.31
C GLN A 303 9.35 -13.96 20.44
N ARG A 304 10.34 -13.34 19.78
CA ARG A 304 10.13 -12.23 18.84
C ARG A 304 9.35 -12.67 17.62
N MET A 305 9.69 -13.82 17.05
CA MET A 305 8.97 -14.36 15.89
C MET A 305 7.53 -14.71 16.22
N SER A 306 7.26 -15.31 17.38
CA SER A 306 5.90 -15.59 17.85
C SER A 306 5.08 -14.31 17.99
N LEU A 307 5.67 -13.24 18.54
CA LEU A 307 5.02 -11.94 18.64
C LEU A 307 4.67 -11.36 17.26
N ILE A 308 5.61 -11.43 16.30
CA ILE A 308 5.39 -10.98 14.92
C ILE A 308 4.26 -11.76 14.24
N ARG A 309 4.30 -13.10 14.30
CA ARG A 309 3.28 -13.97 13.70
C ARG A 309 1.91 -13.69 14.30
N SER A 310 1.82 -13.58 15.63
CA SER A 310 0.56 -13.31 16.33
C SER A 310 -0.08 -11.99 15.89
N VAL A 311 0.70 -10.90 15.82
CA VAL A 311 0.20 -9.60 15.37
C VAL A 311 -0.17 -9.61 13.89
N ALA A 312 0.61 -10.29 13.04
CA ALA A 312 0.28 -10.44 11.63
C ALA A 312 -1.02 -11.24 11.40
N GLN A 313 -1.21 -12.34 12.12
CA GLN A 313 -2.43 -13.14 12.06
C GLN A 313 -3.65 -12.37 12.60
N ALA A 314 -3.49 -11.60 13.67
CA ALA A 314 -4.54 -10.71 14.17
C ALA A 314 -4.93 -9.64 13.13
N ALA A 315 -3.94 -9.07 12.43
CA ALA A 315 -4.19 -8.12 11.34
C ALA A 315 -4.96 -8.76 10.18
N MET A 316 -4.56 -9.97 9.76
CA MET A 316 -5.29 -10.70 8.71
C MET A 316 -6.73 -11.04 9.13
N SER A 317 -6.92 -11.41 10.41
CA SER A 317 -8.25 -11.75 10.96
C SER A 317 -9.22 -10.56 10.97
N ALA A 318 -8.72 -9.33 10.87
CA ALA A 318 -9.56 -8.14 10.71
C ALA A 318 -10.21 -8.04 9.32
N PHE A 319 -9.77 -8.84 8.34
CA PHE A 319 -10.30 -8.86 6.97
C PHE A 319 -10.97 -10.21 6.68
N PRO A 320 -12.18 -10.46 7.19
CA PRO A 320 -12.79 -11.79 7.20
C PRO A 320 -13.25 -12.28 5.82
N ASN A 321 -13.20 -11.44 4.78
CA ASN A 321 -13.52 -11.84 3.40
C ASN A 321 -12.25 -11.96 2.53
N SER A 322 -11.08 -11.95 3.16
CA SER A 322 -9.79 -12.07 2.51
C SER A 322 -8.98 -13.20 3.12
N TRP A 323 -8.25 -13.91 2.27
CA TRP A 323 -7.58 -15.15 2.62
C TRP A 323 -6.07 -15.00 2.78
N SER A 324 -5.43 -14.06 2.07
CA SER A 324 -4.00 -13.80 2.23
C SER A 324 -3.61 -12.32 2.12
N ALA A 325 -2.56 -11.94 2.86
CA ALA A 325 -1.93 -10.63 2.75
C ALA A 325 -0.48 -10.66 3.26
N GLY A 326 0.34 -9.76 2.71
CA GLY A 326 1.67 -9.48 3.23
C GLY A 326 1.62 -8.36 4.25
N ILE A 327 1.87 -8.66 5.52
CA ILE A 327 1.82 -7.73 6.65
C ILE A 327 3.22 -7.21 6.96
N ASP A 328 3.39 -5.88 7.00
CA ASP A 328 4.62 -5.27 7.50
C ASP A 328 4.53 -5.08 9.01
N VAL A 329 5.41 -5.74 9.77
CA VAL A 329 5.44 -5.69 11.24
C VAL A 329 6.80 -5.18 11.71
N MET A 330 6.80 -4.13 12.52
CA MET A 330 8.01 -3.71 13.24
C MET A 330 8.00 -4.19 14.69
N LEU A 331 9.20 -4.35 15.25
CA LEU A 331 9.42 -4.45 16.69
C LEU A 331 10.00 -3.13 17.21
N THR A 332 9.64 -2.73 18.43
CA THR A 332 10.34 -1.65 19.13
C THR A 332 11.65 -2.12 19.73
N SER A 333 12.64 -1.23 19.83
CA SER A 333 13.87 -1.49 20.58
C SER A 333 13.62 -1.66 22.09
N GLY A 334 14.52 -2.36 22.78
CA GLY A 334 14.52 -2.53 24.23
C GLY A 334 14.32 -3.98 24.69
N SER A 335 14.29 -4.18 26.01
CA SER A 335 14.16 -5.50 26.65
C SER A 335 12.75 -6.08 26.60
N ASN A 336 11.73 -5.26 26.33
CA ASN A 336 10.34 -5.68 26.18
C ASN A 336 9.79 -5.16 24.84
N PRO A 337 10.13 -5.80 23.72
CA PRO A 337 9.73 -5.34 22.40
C PRO A 337 8.21 -5.46 22.22
N ARG A 338 7.61 -4.45 21.59
CA ARG A 338 6.21 -4.48 21.13
C ARG A 338 6.19 -4.58 19.61
N ALA A 339 5.21 -5.30 19.08
CA ALA A 339 4.98 -5.42 17.64
C ALA A 339 3.90 -4.47 17.17
N TYR A 340 4.13 -3.80 16.05
CA TYR A 340 3.16 -2.91 15.41
C TYR A 340 3.05 -3.21 13.93
N VAL A 341 1.83 -3.24 13.41
CA VAL A 341 1.56 -3.32 11.97
C VAL A 341 1.77 -1.95 11.33
N LEU A 342 2.62 -1.90 10.32
CA LEU A 342 3.00 -0.71 9.58
C LEU A 342 2.23 -0.52 8.27
N ASP A 343 1.86 -1.63 7.62
CA ASP A 343 1.17 -1.66 6.33
C ASP A 343 0.61 -3.08 6.08
N VAL A 344 -0.47 -3.17 5.29
CA VAL A 344 -1.07 -4.44 4.84
C VAL A 344 -1.10 -4.42 3.32
N ASN A 345 -0.44 -5.38 2.67
CA ASN A 345 -0.48 -5.51 1.21
C ASN A 345 -1.40 -6.69 0.83
N PRO A 346 -2.50 -6.44 0.12
CA PRO A 346 -3.47 -7.47 -0.28
C PRO A 346 -2.91 -8.50 -1.26
N PHE A 347 -1.73 -8.30 -1.86
CA PHE A 347 -1.22 -9.18 -2.91
C PHE A 347 -0.13 -10.16 -2.42
N GLY A 348 0.46 -9.92 -1.25
CA GLY A 348 1.37 -10.87 -0.58
C GLY A 348 2.65 -11.28 -1.33
N ASP A 349 2.92 -10.69 -2.49
CA ASP A 349 3.66 -11.28 -3.61
C ASP A 349 5.17 -10.97 -3.67
N LEU A 350 5.68 -10.06 -2.82
CA LEU A 350 7.07 -9.60 -2.88
C LEU A 350 8.04 -10.36 -1.94
N LEU A 351 7.89 -11.69 -1.84
CA LEU A 351 8.76 -12.58 -1.05
C LEU A 351 9.61 -13.51 -1.92
N TYR A 352 10.18 -12.96 -2.99
CA TYR A 352 11.02 -13.73 -3.92
C TYR A 352 12.16 -14.47 -3.22
N ARG A 353 12.33 -15.75 -3.57
CA ARG A 353 13.39 -16.63 -3.05
C ARG A 353 13.36 -16.85 -1.54
N VAL A 354 12.21 -16.61 -0.92
CA VAL A 354 11.93 -17.05 0.45
C VAL A 354 11.15 -18.35 0.35
N GLU A 355 11.60 -19.37 1.06
CA GLU A 355 10.91 -20.65 1.15
C GLU A 355 10.29 -20.81 2.53
N HIS A 356 9.17 -21.52 2.58
CA HIS A 356 8.52 -21.97 3.81
C HIS A 356 8.15 -23.43 3.61
N HIS A 357 8.66 -24.32 4.46
CA HIS A 357 8.54 -25.76 4.29
C HIS A 357 9.00 -26.28 2.91
N GLY A 358 10.02 -25.64 2.32
CA GLY A 358 10.56 -26.00 1.00
C GLY A 358 9.69 -25.57 -0.18
N LEU A 359 8.70 -24.70 0.06
CA LEU A 359 7.80 -24.18 -0.96
C LEU A 359 7.96 -22.66 -1.11
N GLY A 360 7.89 -22.17 -2.35
CA GLY A 360 7.72 -20.75 -2.61
C GLY A 360 6.34 -20.24 -2.16
N THR A 361 6.15 -18.91 -2.15
CA THR A 361 4.88 -18.27 -1.75
C THR A 361 3.66 -18.89 -2.42
N TYR A 362 3.64 -18.90 -3.76
CA TYR A 362 2.51 -19.40 -4.54
C TYR A 362 2.30 -20.91 -4.38
N GLU A 363 3.37 -21.69 -4.24
CA GLU A 363 3.27 -23.13 -4.06
C GLU A 363 2.64 -23.47 -2.71
N TRP A 364 3.03 -22.75 -1.67
CA TRP A 364 2.46 -22.89 -0.33
C TRP A 364 1.00 -22.43 -0.27
N GLU A 365 0.66 -21.28 -0.87
CA GLU A 365 -0.74 -20.82 -0.96
C GLU A 365 -1.62 -21.88 -1.64
N MET A 366 -1.16 -22.45 -2.76
CA MET A 366 -1.90 -23.50 -3.47
C MET A 366 -1.97 -24.81 -2.69
N GLU A 367 -0.92 -25.16 -1.93
CA GLU A 367 -0.95 -26.33 -1.06
C GLU A 367 -1.99 -26.16 0.06
N LEU A 368 -2.05 -24.98 0.68
CA LEU A 368 -3.04 -24.64 1.70
C LEU A 368 -4.46 -24.69 1.13
N LEU A 369 -4.72 -24.06 -0.02
CA LEU A 369 -6.04 -24.08 -0.66
C LEU A 369 -6.55 -25.50 -0.96
N ARG A 370 -5.64 -26.44 -1.21
CA ARG A 370 -5.98 -27.85 -1.43
C ARG A 370 -6.38 -28.57 -0.13
N LYS A 371 -5.79 -28.17 1.00
CA LYS A 371 -6.04 -28.78 2.33
C LYS A 371 -7.22 -28.12 3.04
N GLU A 372 -7.33 -26.81 2.92
CA GLU A 372 -8.29 -25.94 3.58
C GLU A 372 -9.00 -25.09 2.51
N PRO A 373 -10.11 -25.58 1.94
CA PRO A 373 -10.87 -24.82 0.95
C PRO A 373 -11.34 -23.49 1.54
N ILE A 374 -11.27 -22.42 0.74
CA ILE A 374 -11.75 -21.08 1.15
C ILE A 374 -13.21 -21.16 1.58
N GLN A 375 -13.50 -20.77 2.82
CA GLN A 375 -14.85 -20.75 3.38
C GLN A 375 -15.53 -19.37 3.29
N HIS A 376 -14.89 -18.38 2.67
CA HIS A 376 -15.48 -17.03 2.57
C HIS A 376 -16.75 -17.04 1.70
N ALA A 377 -17.76 -16.35 2.24
CA ALA A 377 -19.20 -16.50 2.01
C ALA A 377 -19.67 -16.48 0.55
#